data_AF-C0HJ89-F1
#
_entry.id   AF-C0HJ89-F1
#
_cell.length_a   1.000
_cell.length_b   1.000
_cell.length_c   1.000
_cell.angle_alpha   90.00
_cell.angle_beta   90.00
_cell.angle_gamma   90.00
#
_symmetry.space_group_name_H-M   'P 1'
#
loop_
_entity.id
_entity.type
_entity.pdbx_description
1 polymer ?
#
loop_
_entity_poly.entity_id
_entity_poly.type
_entity_poly.pdbx_seq_one_letter_code
_entity_poly.pdbx_strand_id
1 'polypeptide(L)'
;MWARTLCATDGATGRFACATGDCGSGGVQCGGAGAAPPATLAEFTLDGSGGLDFFDVSLVDGYNVPMLIVPQGAGGGGGGGGNGSAGAESSKCMATGCLVDLNGACPADLRVMAASSSGGGGGGAVACRSACEAFGTPQYCCSGAYGNPSTCRPSTYSQFFKNACPRAYSYAYDDSTSTFTCATGIGYAITFCPSTTSGKYSGENPQAASATSSMVYLGGEQLATGASATATRASQLLVAAAAAAAVALL
;
A
#
# COMPACT_ATOMS: atom_id res chain seq x y z
N MET A 1 3.50 13.65 -4.63
CA MET A 1 2.18 13.25 -5.19
C MET A 1 1.52 12.24 -4.27
N TRP A 2 0.18 12.17 -4.21
CA TRP A 2 -0.55 11.26 -3.31
C TRP A 2 -1.98 11.00 -3.83
N ALA A 3 -2.68 10.03 -3.23
CA ALA A 3 -4.12 9.83 -3.45
C ALA A 3 -4.95 10.33 -2.28
N ARG A 4 -6.14 10.85 -2.60
CA ARG A 4 -7.21 11.13 -1.64
C ARG A 4 -8.26 10.02 -1.70
N THR A 5 -8.83 9.65 -0.56
CA THR A 5 -9.87 8.61 -0.50
C THR A 5 -11.09 9.08 0.27
N LEU A 6 -12.23 8.45 0.00
CA LEU A 6 -13.53 8.72 0.64
C LEU A 6 -13.89 10.20 0.56
N CYS A 7 -13.77 10.77 -0.64
CA CYS A 7 -14.05 12.17 -0.89
C CYS A 7 -15.53 12.41 -1.19
N ALA A 8 -16.05 13.54 -0.74
CA ALA A 8 -17.39 14.00 -1.07
C ALA A 8 -17.41 15.53 -1.21
N THR A 9 -18.34 16.02 -2.02
CA THR A 9 -18.72 17.43 -2.04
C THR A 9 -19.94 17.60 -1.15
N ASP A 10 -19.83 18.46 -0.14
CA ASP A 10 -20.96 18.84 0.68
C ASP A 10 -22.00 19.60 -0.16
N GLY A 11 -23.24 19.11 -0.17
CA GLY A 11 -24.29 19.67 -1.03
C GLY A 11 -24.79 21.06 -0.60
N ALA A 12 -24.59 21.45 0.66
CA ALA A 12 -25.03 22.73 1.18
C ALA A 12 -23.99 23.85 0.96
N THR A 13 -22.71 23.52 1.11
CA THR A 13 -21.59 24.48 1.05
C THR A 13 -20.80 24.39 -0.24
N GLY A 14 -20.96 23.33 -1.03
CA GLY A 14 -20.15 23.05 -2.22
C GLY A 14 -18.70 22.65 -1.90
N ARG A 15 -18.36 22.47 -0.62
CA ARG A 15 -16.99 22.16 -0.19
C ARG A 15 -16.63 20.72 -0.49
N PHE A 16 -15.54 20.50 -1.21
CA PHE A 16 -14.94 19.18 -1.42
C PHE A 16 -14.00 18.85 -0.26
N ALA A 17 -14.17 17.66 0.33
CA ALA A 17 -13.32 17.15 1.40
C ALA A 17 -13.15 15.63 1.30
N CYS A 18 -12.03 15.12 1.81
CA CYS A 18 -11.68 13.70 1.81
C CYS A 18 -11.37 13.20 3.22
N ALA A 19 -11.61 11.91 3.49
CA ALA A 19 -11.28 11.33 4.80
C ALA A 19 -9.77 11.13 4.99
N THR A 20 -9.02 10.88 3.90
CA THR A 20 -7.56 10.69 3.95
C THR A 20 -6.88 11.53 2.88
N GLY A 21 -5.73 12.13 3.20
CA GLY A 21 -4.91 12.89 2.25
C GLY A 21 -5.55 14.19 1.76
N ASP A 22 -6.60 14.67 2.43
CA ASP A 22 -7.26 15.94 2.08
C ASP A 22 -6.23 17.09 2.08
N CYS A 23 -6.35 18.02 1.15
CA CYS A 23 -5.41 19.13 1.05
C CYS A 23 -5.97 20.46 1.56
N GLY A 24 -7.13 20.43 2.22
CA GLY A 24 -7.71 21.58 2.90
C GLY A 24 -8.22 22.70 1.99
N SER A 25 -8.07 22.59 0.68
CA SER A 25 -8.44 23.64 -0.28
C SER A 25 -9.95 23.84 -0.41
N GLY A 26 -10.76 22.86 0.02
CA GLY A 26 -12.21 22.86 -0.17
C GLY A 26 -12.64 22.58 -1.62
N GLY A 27 -11.70 22.23 -2.50
CA GLY A 27 -11.94 21.92 -3.91
C GLY A 27 -11.16 20.69 -4.38
N VAL A 28 -11.43 20.25 -5.61
CA VAL A 28 -10.69 19.12 -6.20
C VAL A 28 -9.21 19.50 -6.39
N GLN A 29 -8.90 20.72 -6.80
CA GLN A 29 -7.52 21.20 -6.94
C GLN A 29 -6.93 21.55 -5.57
N CYS A 30 -5.72 21.06 -5.29
CA CYS A 30 -5.03 21.36 -4.04
C CYS A 30 -4.32 22.72 -4.03
N GLY A 31 -4.13 23.36 -5.19
CA GLY A 31 -3.61 24.73 -5.24
C GLY A 31 -2.23 24.94 -4.60
N GLY A 32 -1.38 23.90 -4.59
CA GLY A 32 -0.07 23.92 -3.94
C GLY A 32 -0.07 23.49 -2.47
N ALA A 33 -1.24 23.25 -1.85
CA ALA A 33 -1.32 22.66 -0.52
C ALA A 33 -0.90 21.18 -0.56
N GLY A 34 -0.21 20.74 0.50
CA GLY A 34 0.16 19.34 0.71
C GLY A 34 -1.00 18.47 1.21
N ALA A 35 -0.76 17.17 1.28
CA ALA A 35 -1.69 16.23 1.90
C ALA A 35 -1.73 16.46 3.42
N ALA A 36 -2.92 16.45 4.03
CA ALA A 36 -3.06 16.23 5.45
C ALA A 36 -2.75 14.75 5.75
N PRO A 37 -1.73 14.43 6.57
CA PRO A 37 -1.41 13.06 6.91
C PRO A 37 -2.55 12.37 7.70
N PRO A 38 -2.64 11.02 7.65
CA PRO A 38 -1.75 10.12 6.93
C PRO A 38 -1.96 10.04 5.41
N ALA A 39 -0.86 9.99 4.66
CA ALA A 39 -0.88 9.82 3.21
C ALA A 39 0.38 9.12 2.69
N THR A 40 0.20 8.09 1.85
CA THR A 40 1.30 7.49 1.08
C THR A 40 1.74 8.49 0.01
N LEU A 41 3.04 8.80 -0.04
CA LEU A 41 3.60 9.78 -0.97
C LEU A 41 4.43 9.13 -2.07
N ALA A 42 4.32 9.66 -3.28
CA ALA A 42 5.28 9.50 -4.37
C ALA A 42 6.09 10.78 -4.48
N GLU A 43 7.38 10.71 -4.25
CA GLU A 43 8.29 11.85 -4.21
C GLU A 43 9.24 11.81 -5.39
N PHE A 44 9.55 12.98 -5.94
CA PHE A 44 10.39 13.13 -7.12
C PHE A 44 11.24 14.40 -7.01
N THR A 45 12.52 14.28 -7.35
CA THR A 45 13.40 15.38 -7.71
C THR A 45 13.90 15.09 -9.12
N LEU A 46 13.38 15.80 -10.12
CA LEU A 46 13.78 15.62 -11.52
C LEU A 46 14.99 16.50 -11.83
N ASP A 47 15.90 16.00 -12.68
CA ASP A 47 17.14 16.68 -13.05
C ASP A 47 17.94 17.18 -11.82
N GLY A 48 18.06 16.29 -10.84
CA GLY A 48 18.77 16.54 -9.60
C GLY A 48 20.29 16.44 -9.74
N SER A 49 20.95 16.11 -8.63
CA SER A 49 22.41 15.97 -8.61
C SER A 49 22.90 14.97 -9.65
N GLY A 50 23.87 15.39 -10.48
CA GLY A 50 24.44 14.54 -11.53
C GLY A 50 23.55 14.34 -12.75
N GLY A 51 22.49 15.14 -12.95
CA GLY A 51 21.54 14.98 -14.07
C GLY A 51 20.67 13.73 -13.92
N LEU A 52 20.47 13.29 -12.68
CA LEU A 52 19.65 12.14 -12.34
C LEU A 52 18.32 12.60 -11.75
N ASP A 53 17.28 11.86 -12.08
CA ASP A 53 16.03 11.94 -11.34
C ASP A 53 16.17 11.07 -10.07
N PHE A 54 15.69 11.59 -8.94
CA PHE A 54 15.55 10.88 -7.67
C PHE A 54 14.07 10.67 -7.41
N PHE A 55 13.69 9.47 -7.01
CA PHE A 55 12.29 9.16 -6.72
C PHE A 55 12.16 8.07 -5.67
N ASP A 56 11.01 8.08 -5.00
CA ASP A 56 10.69 7.13 -3.95
C ASP A 56 9.19 7.10 -3.65
N VAL A 57 8.78 6.02 -2.97
CA VAL A 57 7.52 5.99 -2.25
C VAL A 57 7.82 6.16 -0.76
N SER A 58 7.08 7.02 -0.09
CA SER A 58 7.35 7.42 1.28
C SER A 58 6.14 7.24 2.18
N LEU A 59 6.39 6.63 3.34
CA LEU A 59 5.44 6.39 4.43
C LEU A 59 5.82 7.20 5.68
N VAL A 60 6.71 8.20 5.52
CA VAL A 60 7.11 9.12 6.60
C VAL A 60 5.90 9.86 7.15
N ASP A 61 4.99 10.26 6.27
CA ASP A 61 3.70 10.89 6.58
C ASP A 61 2.58 9.85 6.74
N GLY A 62 2.92 8.59 6.98
CA GLY A 62 1.97 7.49 7.12
C GLY A 62 1.50 6.89 5.80
N TYR A 63 0.42 6.13 5.86
CA TYR A 63 -0.09 5.31 4.77
C TYR A 63 -1.60 5.46 4.66
N ASN A 64 -2.12 5.52 3.44
CA ASN A 64 -3.57 5.43 3.19
C ASN A 64 -3.92 4.46 2.05
N VAL A 65 -3.14 4.47 0.96
CA VAL A 65 -3.32 3.55 -0.18
C VAL A 65 -2.00 2.88 -0.58
N PRO A 66 -2.05 1.65 -1.14
CA PRO A 66 -0.88 1.05 -1.75
C PRO A 66 -0.47 1.86 -2.99
N MET A 67 0.84 1.92 -3.25
CA MET A 67 1.40 2.74 -4.33
C MET A 67 2.63 2.07 -4.94
N LEU A 68 2.78 2.19 -6.26
CA LEU A 68 3.93 1.74 -7.03
C LEU A 68 4.35 2.82 -8.01
N ILE A 69 5.66 3.05 -8.13
CA ILE A 69 6.29 3.89 -9.15
C ILE A 69 7.09 2.97 -10.07
N VAL A 70 6.86 3.02 -11.38
CA VAL A 70 7.60 2.27 -12.40
C VAL A 70 8.21 3.23 -13.42
N PRO A 71 9.55 3.38 -13.48
CA PRO A 71 10.23 4.14 -14.52
C PRO A 71 9.92 3.60 -15.94
N GLN A 72 9.61 4.49 -16.88
CA GLN A 72 9.26 4.23 -18.28
C GLN A 72 10.43 4.68 -19.18
N GLY A 73 11.47 3.85 -19.24
CA GLY A 73 12.68 4.03 -20.05
C GLY A 73 13.41 2.68 -20.15
N ALA A 74 14.41 2.52 -21.01
CA ALA A 74 15.01 1.23 -21.43
C ALA A 74 15.70 0.35 -20.34
N GLY A 75 15.28 0.46 -19.07
CA GLY A 75 15.49 -0.52 -18.00
C GLY A 75 14.21 -0.87 -17.21
N GLY A 76 13.03 -0.40 -17.66
CA GLY A 76 11.74 -0.57 -16.97
C GLY A 76 11.08 -1.94 -17.14
N GLY A 77 11.69 -2.85 -17.93
CA GLY A 77 11.30 -4.25 -18.02
C GLY A 77 12.36 -5.12 -17.35
N GLY A 78 11.96 -5.93 -16.36
CA GLY A 78 12.83 -6.95 -15.80
C GLY A 78 13.42 -7.82 -16.91
N GLY A 79 14.73 -7.72 -17.11
CA GLY A 79 15.44 -8.44 -18.17
C GLY A 79 16.87 -7.97 -18.26
N GLY A 80 17.75 -8.60 -17.48
CA GLY A 80 19.18 -8.55 -17.77
C GLY A 80 19.44 -9.14 -19.16
N GLY A 81 20.23 -8.45 -19.97
CA GLY A 81 20.70 -8.94 -21.26
C GLY A 81 20.47 -7.97 -22.40
N GLY A 82 21.19 -6.85 -22.41
CA GLY A 82 21.18 -5.93 -23.54
C GLY A 82 22.41 -5.04 -23.53
N ASN A 83 23.40 -5.40 -24.34
CA ASN A 83 24.50 -4.51 -24.73
C ASN A 83 23.93 -3.39 -25.60
N GLY A 84 23.35 -2.38 -24.97
CA GLY A 84 22.94 -1.13 -25.59
C GLY A 84 23.58 0.00 -24.80
N SER A 85 24.34 0.86 -25.48
CA SER A 85 25.03 2.00 -24.89
C SER A 85 24.05 3.00 -24.26
N ALA A 86 23.62 2.73 -23.03
CA ALA A 86 22.90 3.66 -22.18
C ALA A 86 23.93 4.40 -21.32
N GLY A 87 24.05 5.70 -21.52
CA GLY A 87 24.93 6.54 -20.71
C GLY A 87 24.57 6.45 -19.22
N ALA A 88 25.60 6.24 -18.41
CA ALA A 88 25.63 6.39 -16.94
C ALA A 88 24.57 5.61 -16.12
N GLU A 89 24.91 4.36 -15.79
CA GLU A 89 25.07 3.88 -14.40
C GLU A 89 24.04 4.31 -13.33
N SER A 90 22.75 4.43 -13.63
CA SER A 90 21.76 4.47 -12.55
C SER A 90 21.38 3.05 -12.12
N SER A 91 22.24 2.46 -11.27
CA SER A 91 22.06 1.10 -10.72
C SER A 91 20.78 0.88 -9.90
N LYS A 92 19.98 1.94 -9.66
CA LYS A 92 18.68 1.89 -8.97
C LYS A 92 17.49 2.35 -9.82
N CYS A 93 17.60 2.34 -11.16
CA CYS A 93 16.48 2.70 -12.03
C CYS A 93 15.44 1.57 -12.13
N MET A 94 14.70 1.35 -11.05
CA MET A 94 13.77 0.22 -10.91
C MET A 94 12.53 0.62 -10.11
N ALA A 95 11.45 -0.16 -10.24
CA ALA A 95 10.13 0.20 -9.74
C ALA A 95 10.00 0.17 -8.22
N THR A 96 9.73 1.25 -7.51
CA THR A 96 9.63 1.29 -6.03
C THR A 96 8.20 1.44 -5.52
N GLY A 97 7.90 0.96 -4.31
CA GLY A 97 6.54 1.07 -3.77
C GLY A 97 6.24 0.33 -2.48
N CYS A 98 4.98 0.45 -2.08
CA CYS A 98 4.33 -0.26 -0.99
C CYS A 98 3.06 -0.91 -1.53
N LEU A 99 3.12 -2.21 -1.79
CA LEU A 99 2.09 -2.95 -2.55
C LEU A 99 1.05 -3.63 -1.65
N VAL A 100 1.32 -3.69 -0.34
CA VAL A 100 0.46 -4.35 0.64
C VAL A 100 -0.53 -3.37 1.24
N ASP A 101 -1.72 -3.86 1.60
CA ASP A 101 -2.68 -3.06 2.36
C ASP A 101 -2.33 -3.04 3.84
N LEU A 102 -1.78 -1.92 4.32
CA LEU A 102 -1.42 -1.74 5.72
C LEU A 102 -2.60 -1.36 6.62
N ASN A 103 -3.74 -0.95 6.07
CA ASN A 103 -4.84 -0.40 6.87
C ASN A 103 -5.36 -1.43 7.88
N GLY A 104 -5.60 -2.67 7.44
CA GLY A 104 -6.05 -3.75 8.31
C GLY A 104 -5.01 -4.20 9.36
N ALA A 105 -3.72 -4.15 9.01
CA ALA A 105 -2.62 -4.57 9.87
C ALA A 105 -2.06 -3.44 10.76
N CYS A 106 -2.52 -2.21 10.55
CA CYS A 106 -2.01 -1.02 11.23
C CYS A 106 -2.10 -1.18 12.76
N PRO A 107 -1.01 -0.94 13.52
CA PRO A 107 -1.03 -0.95 14.99
C PRO A 107 -2.14 -0.06 15.54
N ALA A 108 -2.77 -0.47 16.65
CA ALA A 108 -3.93 0.22 17.20
C ALA A 108 -3.65 1.71 17.48
N ASP A 109 -2.47 2.04 17.99
CA ASP A 109 -2.07 3.40 18.34
C ASP A 109 -1.80 4.29 17.11
N LEU A 110 -1.71 3.71 15.91
CA LEU A 110 -1.48 4.41 14.64
C LEU A 110 -2.73 4.43 13.75
N ARG A 111 -3.78 3.69 14.10
CA ARG A 111 -4.90 3.40 13.22
C ARG A 111 -5.85 4.59 13.08
N VAL A 112 -6.23 4.91 11.85
CA VAL A 112 -7.31 5.85 11.56
C VAL A 112 -8.54 5.05 11.14
N MET A 113 -9.63 5.20 11.88
CA MET A 113 -10.91 4.53 11.58
C MET A 113 -11.77 5.41 10.68
N ALA A 114 -12.53 4.80 9.76
CA ALA A 114 -13.57 5.54 9.05
C ALA A 114 -14.56 6.12 10.09
N ALA A 115 -14.98 7.37 9.91
CA ALA A 115 -16.14 7.87 10.64
C ALA A 115 -17.33 6.96 10.31
N SER A 116 -17.96 6.37 11.33
CA SER A 116 -19.13 5.50 11.14
C SER A 116 -20.17 6.27 10.33
N SER A 117 -20.47 5.80 9.12
CA SER A 117 -21.73 6.17 8.48
C SER A 117 -22.86 5.73 9.42
N SER A 118 -23.89 6.55 9.51
CA SER A 118 -25.09 6.37 10.33
C SER A 118 -25.83 5.08 9.95
N GLY A 119 -25.31 3.94 10.44
CA GLY A 119 -25.74 2.62 9.99
C GLY A 119 -24.89 1.48 10.55
N GLY A 120 -24.64 1.46 11.86
CA GLY A 120 -24.45 0.25 12.68
C GLY A 120 -23.30 -0.74 12.38
N GLY A 121 -22.47 -0.53 11.36
CA GLY A 121 -21.27 -1.33 11.10
C GLY A 121 -20.04 -0.50 11.38
N GLY A 122 -19.24 -0.88 12.39
CA GLY A 122 -17.97 -0.21 12.69
C GLY A 122 -17.11 -0.15 11.43
N GLY A 123 -16.81 1.08 10.96
CA GLY A 123 -16.00 1.28 9.77
C GLY A 123 -14.61 0.67 9.95
N GLY A 124 -14.05 0.11 8.88
CA GLY A 124 -12.67 -0.40 8.88
C GLY A 124 -11.64 0.72 9.09
N ALA A 125 -10.40 0.32 9.35
CA ALA A 125 -9.27 1.23 9.27
C ALA A 125 -9.15 1.76 7.83
N VAL A 126 -8.99 3.07 7.68
CA VAL A 126 -8.90 3.75 6.36
C VAL A 126 -7.51 4.30 6.09
N ALA A 127 -6.70 4.45 7.13
CA ALA A 127 -5.31 4.89 7.03
C ALA A 127 -4.51 4.46 8.27
N CYS A 128 -3.19 4.57 8.17
CA CYS A 128 -2.24 4.30 9.24
C CYS A 128 -1.28 5.48 9.40
N ARG A 129 -1.29 6.13 10.57
CA ARG A 129 -0.36 7.21 10.91
C ARG A 129 1.07 6.68 10.98
N SER A 130 2.04 7.51 10.65
CA SER A 130 3.40 7.26 11.10
C SER A 130 3.51 7.57 12.60
N ALA A 131 4.62 7.15 13.23
CA ALA A 131 4.87 7.50 14.63
C ALA A 131 5.06 9.01 14.85
N CYS A 132 5.61 9.73 13.86
CA CYS A 132 5.71 11.19 13.95
C CYS A 132 4.31 11.81 14.00
N GLU A 133 3.42 11.39 13.11
CA GLU A 133 2.04 11.88 13.06
C GLU A 133 1.17 11.46 14.25
N ALA A 134 1.47 10.34 14.89
CA ALA A 134 0.74 9.88 16.06
C ALA A 134 1.20 10.54 17.36
N PHE A 135 2.51 10.78 17.51
CA PHE A 135 3.09 11.13 18.82
C PHE A 135 3.82 12.49 18.83
N GLY A 136 4.22 13.03 17.68
CA GLY A 136 4.88 14.33 17.56
C GLY A 136 6.23 14.46 18.27
N THR A 137 6.80 13.36 18.76
CA THR A 137 8.05 13.42 19.54
C THR A 137 9.26 13.60 18.61
N PRO A 138 10.31 14.33 19.06
CA PRO A 138 11.52 14.53 18.26
C PRO A 138 12.18 13.24 17.77
N GLN A 139 12.09 12.16 18.54
CA GLN A 139 12.62 10.84 18.21
C GLN A 139 11.96 10.24 16.97
N TYR A 140 10.64 10.40 16.82
CA TYR A 140 9.90 9.85 15.69
C TYR A 140 9.88 10.79 14.49
N CYS A 141 9.93 12.09 14.74
CA CYS A 141 9.95 13.12 13.71
C CYS A 141 11.35 13.49 13.22
N CYS A 142 12.39 12.86 13.77
CA CYS A 142 13.79 13.16 13.47
C CYS A 142 14.09 14.66 13.52
N SER A 143 13.74 15.31 14.63
CA SER A 143 13.89 16.75 14.82
C SER A 143 14.72 17.09 16.06
N GLY A 144 15.18 18.34 16.17
CA GLY A 144 16.01 18.80 17.29
C GLY A 144 17.27 17.94 17.49
N ALA A 145 17.42 17.34 18.68
CA ALA A 145 18.55 16.45 18.98
C ALA A 145 18.59 15.18 18.09
N TYR A 146 17.48 14.84 17.46
CA TYR A 146 17.32 13.72 16.52
C TYR A 146 17.36 14.18 15.05
N GLY A 147 17.77 15.42 14.78
CA GLY A 147 17.83 15.99 13.43
C GLY A 147 18.98 15.51 12.54
N ASN A 148 19.52 14.30 12.79
CA ASN A 148 20.52 13.71 11.91
C ASN A 148 20.45 12.16 11.94
N PRO A 149 20.97 11.48 10.90
CA PRO A 149 20.91 10.02 10.80
C PRO A 149 21.65 9.26 11.92
N SER A 150 22.61 9.90 12.60
CA SER A 150 23.35 9.23 13.67
C SER A 150 22.55 9.16 14.98
N THR A 151 21.64 10.12 15.20
CA THR A 151 20.83 10.22 16.41
C THR A 151 19.39 9.76 16.20
N CYS A 152 18.77 9.97 15.04
CA CYS A 152 17.45 9.40 14.73
C CYS A 152 17.60 7.95 14.26
N ARG A 153 17.12 7.00 15.07
CA ARG A 153 17.22 5.57 14.77
C ARG A 153 15.85 5.01 14.40
N PRO A 154 15.79 3.94 13.59
CA PRO A 154 14.54 3.24 13.33
C PRO A 154 13.85 2.83 14.63
N SER A 155 12.55 3.07 14.71
CA SER A 155 11.69 2.66 15.83
C SER A 155 10.97 1.35 15.52
N THR A 156 10.29 0.76 16.51
CA THR A 156 9.38 -0.38 16.28
C THR A 156 8.27 -0.03 15.28
N TYR A 157 7.78 1.22 15.30
CA TYR A 157 6.77 1.69 14.36
C TYR A 157 7.31 1.86 12.94
N SER A 158 8.49 2.45 12.75
CA SER A 158 9.06 2.55 11.39
C SER A 158 9.44 1.17 10.85
N GLN A 159 9.89 0.25 11.71
CA GLN A 159 10.14 -1.14 11.33
C GLN A 159 8.86 -1.87 10.88
N PHE A 160 7.69 -1.57 11.45
CA PHE A 160 6.42 -2.11 10.95
C PHE A 160 6.21 -1.74 9.47
N PHE A 161 6.34 -0.47 9.12
CA PHE A 161 6.24 -0.01 7.73
C PHE A 161 7.33 -0.61 6.86
N LYS A 162 8.58 -0.66 7.35
CA LYS A 162 9.71 -1.16 6.57
C LYS A 162 9.61 -2.64 6.24
N ASN A 163 9.20 -3.45 7.21
CA ASN A 163 9.05 -4.89 7.02
C ASN A 163 7.96 -5.22 6.01
N ALA A 164 6.89 -4.42 5.99
CA ALA A 164 5.78 -4.60 5.07
C ALA A 164 6.10 -4.03 3.67
N CYS A 165 6.85 -2.93 3.60
CA CYS A 165 7.21 -2.23 2.38
C CYS A 165 8.72 -1.91 2.32
N PRO A 166 9.58 -2.92 2.03
CA PRO A 166 11.04 -2.77 2.14
C PRO A 166 11.66 -1.74 1.19
N ARG A 167 10.94 -1.36 0.13
CA ARG A 167 11.40 -0.43 -0.90
C ARG A 167 10.83 0.97 -0.73
N ALA A 168 9.98 1.19 0.26
CA ALA A 168 9.47 2.52 0.61
C ALA A 168 10.26 3.10 1.80
N TYR A 169 10.30 4.44 1.89
CA TYR A 169 10.76 5.13 3.09
C TYR A 169 9.82 4.84 4.25
N SER A 170 10.37 4.41 5.38
CA SER A 170 9.61 4.14 6.61
C SER A 170 9.76 5.22 7.69
N TYR A 171 10.78 6.07 7.58
CA TYR A 171 11.07 7.21 8.44
C TYR A 171 12.08 8.14 7.72
N ALA A 172 12.34 9.33 8.27
CA ALA A 172 13.04 10.41 7.57
C ALA A 172 14.47 10.11 7.08
N TYR A 173 15.19 9.16 7.68
CA TYR A 173 16.57 8.82 7.29
C TYR A 173 16.73 7.38 6.77
N ASP A 174 15.70 6.87 6.08
CA ASP A 174 15.69 5.52 5.48
C ASP A 174 16.33 5.46 4.08
N ASP A 175 17.40 6.22 3.82
CA ASP A 175 17.90 6.48 2.46
C ASP A 175 18.49 5.23 1.77
N SER A 176 19.22 4.40 2.52
CA SER A 176 20.03 3.32 1.93
C SER A 176 19.27 2.35 1.02
N THR A 177 17.99 2.11 1.34
CA THR A 177 17.12 1.14 0.64
C THR A 177 15.90 1.77 -0.03
N SER A 178 15.69 3.08 0.13
CA SER A 178 14.42 3.73 -0.23
C SER A 178 14.58 4.83 -1.27
N THR A 179 15.78 5.36 -1.50
CA THR A 179 16.05 6.27 -2.62
C THR A 179 16.36 5.48 -3.89
N PHE A 180 15.64 5.79 -4.97
CA PHE A 180 15.87 5.27 -6.31
C PHE A 180 16.26 6.40 -7.26
N THR A 181 17.04 6.07 -8.27
CA THR A 181 17.54 7.04 -9.24
C THR A 181 17.34 6.55 -10.66
N CYS A 182 17.15 7.45 -11.61
CA CYS A 182 17.16 7.15 -13.04
C CYS A 182 17.85 8.29 -13.80
N ALA A 183 18.32 8.01 -15.02
CA ALA A 183 18.69 9.08 -15.93
C ALA A 183 17.46 9.96 -16.21
N THR A 184 17.66 11.29 -16.32
CA THR A 184 16.56 12.21 -16.59
C THR A 184 15.98 12.05 -18.00
N GLY A 185 14.80 12.63 -18.24
CA GLY A 185 14.12 12.60 -19.54
C GLY A 185 13.33 11.31 -19.81
N ILE A 186 13.05 10.52 -18.78
CA ILE A 186 12.18 9.33 -18.87
C ILE A 186 10.77 9.60 -18.33
N GLY A 187 9.82 8.72 -18.66
CA GLY A 187 8.50 8.75 -18.02
C GLY A 187 8.47 7.97 -16.72
N TYR A 188 7.40 8.13 -15.92
CA TYR A 188 7.13 7.30 -14.75
C TYR A 188 5.65 6.95 -14.71
N ALA A 189 5.32 5.68 -14.44
CA ALA A 189 3.97 5.25 -14.16
C ALA A 189 3.77 5.15 -12.65
N ILE A 190 2.77 5.87 -12.13
CA ILE A 190 2.39 5.82 -10.72
C ILE A 190 1.05 5.09 -10.64
N THR A 191 1.03 3.97 -9.92
CA THR A 191 -0.14 3.11 -9.77
C THR A 191 -0.59 3.13 -8.33
N PHE A 192 -1.83 3.56 -8.09
CA PHE A 192 -2.52 3.37 -6.82
C PHE A 192 -3.19 2.00 -6.80
N CYS A 193 -3.11 1.30 -5.67
CA CYS A 193 -3.63 -0.06 -5.52
C CYS A 193 -3.15 -1.06 -6.60
N PRO A 194 -1.82 -1.23 -6.80
CA PRO A 194 -1.30 -2.22 -7.74
C PRO A 194 -1.73 -3.65 -7.34
N SER A 195 -2.24 -4.43 -8.29
CA SER A 195 -2.63 -5.83 -8.06
C SER A 195 -1.42 -6.71 -7.78
N THR A 196 -1.46 -7.49 -6.68
CA THR A 196 -0.47 -8.53 -6.35
C THR A 196 -1.12 -9.92 -6.48
N THR A 197 -1.07 -10.52 -7.66
CA THR A 197 -1.37 -11.96 -7.78
C THR A 197 -0.09 -12.76 -7.46
N SER A 198 -0.21 -14.01 -7.02
CA SER A 198 0.90 -14.95 -6.83
C SER A 198 0.53 -16.23 -7.56
N GLY A 199 1.08 -16.48 -8.74
CA GLY A 199 0.78 -17.69 -9.53
C GLY A 199 1.79 -18.82 -9.31
N LYS A 200 1.34 -19.96 -8.79
CA LYS A 200 2.02 -21.26 -8.95
C LYS A 200 1.73 -21.76 -10.36
N TYR A 201 2.76 -21.98 -11.18
CA TYR A 201 2.61 -22.66 -12.47
C TYR A 201 2.33 -24.15 -12.24
N SER A 202 1.09 -24.58 -12.47
CA SER A 202 0.75 -25.98 -12.73
C SER A 202 0.65 -26.18 -14.24
N GLY A 203 1.70 -26.72 -14.84
CA GLY A 203 1.75 -27.13 -16.23
C GLY A 203 2.83 -28.19 -16.40
N GLU A 204 2.42 -29.42 -16.69
CA GLU A 204 3.25 -30.60 -16.90
C GLU A 204 4.13 -30.48 -18.16
N ASN A 205 5.46 -30.48 -18.02
CA ASN A 205 6.41 -31.42 -18.68
C ASN A 205 7.86 -31.11 -18.20
N PRO A 206 8.72 -32.12 -17.96
CA PRO A 206 9.91 -31.99 -17.12
C PRO A 206 11.17 -31.74 -17.94
N GLN A 207 11.90 -30.67 -17.63
CA GLN A 207 13.36 -30.67 -17.55
C GLN A 207 13.83 -29.33 -16.99
N ALA A 208 14.89 -29.37 -16.15
CA ALA A 208 15.61 -28.25 -15.54
C ALA A 208 15.08 -27.76 -14.18
N ALA A 209 15.35 -28.58 -13.17
CA ALA A 209 15.59 -28.08 -11.82
C ALA A 209 16.89 -27.24 -11.80
N SER A 210 16.82 -26.00 -11.33
CA SER A 210 17.80 -25.44 -10.39
C SER A 210 17.28 -24.13 -9.80
N ALA A 211 17.23 -24.07 -8.48
CA ALA A 211 16.67 -22.98 -7.68
C ALA A 211 17.62 -21.79 -7.60
N THR A 212 17.10 -20.55 -7.70
CA THR A 212 17.59 -19.40 -6.92
C THR A 212 16.47 -18.38 -6.78
N SER A 213 16.14 -18.01 -5.53
CA SER A 213 15.08 -17.07 -5.16
C SER A 213 15.28 -15.68 -5.77
N SER A 214 14.35 -15.25 -6.63
CA SER A 214 14.03 -13.84 -6.90
C SER A 214 12.70 -13.79 -7.65
N MET A 215 11.60 -13.51 -6.94
CA MET A 215 10.28 -13.37 -7.57
C MET A 215 10.15 -11.97 -8.18
N VAL A 216 10.08 -11.90 -9.51
CA VAL A 216 9.71 -10.71 -10.28
C VAL A 216 8.29 -10.91 -10.81
N TYR A 217 7.42 -9.91 -10.66
CA TYR A 217 6.03 -9.99 -11.11
C TYR A 217 5.78 -9.04 -12.29
N LEU A 218 5.31 -9.59 -13.41
CA LEU A 218 4.85 -8.87 -14.62
C LEU A 218 3.38 -9.24 -14.85
N GLY A 219 2.54 -8.22 -15.02
CA GLY A 219 1.07 -8.34 -15.04
C GLY A 219 0.46 -8.67 -16.41
N GLY A 220 -0.85 -8.96 -16.38
CA GLY A 220 -1.75 -9.10 -17.52
C GLY A 220 -3.16 -9.43 -17.03
N GLU A 221 -4.15 -8.64 -17.46
CA GLU A 221 -5.56 -8.65 -17.05
C GLU A 221 -6.31 -9.93 -17.50
N GLN A 222 -7.54 -10.30 -17.10
CA GLN A 222 -8.80 -9.54 -17.15
C GLN A 222 -9.98 -10.37 -16.59
N LEU A 223 -11.00 -9.67 -16.07
CA LEU A 223 -12.45 -9.99 -16.06
C LEU A 223 -12.96 -11.29 -15.40
N ALA A 224 -13.72 -11.14 -14.31
CA ALA A 224 -14.70 -12.15 -13.88
C ALA A 224 -16.12 -11.58 -14.00
N THR A 225 -16.84 -12.09 -15.01
CA THR A 225 -18.30 -12.03 -15.15
C THR A 225 -18.95 -12.95 -14.13
N GLY A 226 -20.10 -12.52 -13.59
CA GLY A 226 -20.83 -13.27 -12.57
C GLY A 226 -21.50 -14.54 -13.08
N ALA A 227 -21.65 -15.51 -12.17
CA ALA A 227 -22.68 -16.54 -12.26
C ALA A 227 -23.01 -17.05 -10.84
N SER A 228 -24.25 -16.78 -10.40
CA SER A 228 -24.87 -17.41 -9.24
C SER A 228 -25.12 -18.90 -9.53
N ALA A 229 -24.73 -19.77 -8.61
CA ALA A 229 -25.17 -21.16 -8.59
C ALA A 229 -25.85 -21.45 -7.24
N THR A 230 -27.17 -21.65 -7.30
CA THR A 230 -28.04 -22.09 -6.22
C THR A 230 -27.72 -23.54 -5.83
N ALA A 231 -27.50 -23.78 -4.54
CA ALA A 231 -27.45 -25.13 -3.97
C ALA A 231 -28.68 -25.36 -3.08
N THR A 232 -29.54 -26.29 -3.50
CA THR A 232 -30.75 -26.73 -2.79
C THR A 232 -30.48 -28.09 -2.13
N ARG A 233 -31.16 -28.33 -0.99
CA ARG A 233 -31.45 -29.61 -0.27
C ARG A 233 -30.68 -29.78 1.05
N ALA A 234 -31.26 -30.27 2.15
CA ALA A 234 -32.64 -30.60 2.51
C ALA A 234 -32.71 -30.71 4.07
N SER A 235 -33.82 -30.27 4.67
CA SER A 235 -34.10 -30.40 6.11
C SER A 235 -34.25 -31.86 6.54
N GLN A 236 -33.59 -32.25 7.63
CA GLN A 236 -33.93 -33.45 8.39
C GLN A 236 -34.60 -33.03 9.70
N LEU A 237 -35.89 -33.40 9.83
CA LEU A 237 -36.69 -33.27 11.05
C LEU A 237 -36.23 -34.30 12.09
N LEU A 238 -35.96 -33.84 13.32
CA LEU A 238 -35.81 -34.66 14.51
C LEU A 238 -37.21 -34.99 15.07
N VAL A 239 -37.59 -36.26 15.05
CA VAL A 239 -38.78 -36.79 15.76
C VAL A 239 -38.26 -37.61 16.94
N ALA A 240 -38.44 -37.10 18.17
CA ALA A 240 -38.23 -37.86 19.40
C ALA A 240 -39.60 -38.39 19.86
N ALA A 241 -39.79 -39.71 19.77
CA ALA A 241 -40.98 -40.40 20.25
C ALA A 241 -40.86 -40.67 21.76
N ALA A 242 -41.85 -40.22 22.53
CA ALA A 242 -42.03 -40.56 23.93
C ALA A 242 -42.72 -41.94 24.04
N ALA A 243 -42.09 -42.90 24.72
CA ALA A 243 -42.71 -44.16 25.09
C ALA A 243 -43.30 -44.06 26.50
N ALA A 244 -44.62 -43.97 26.59
CA ALA A 244 -45.37 -44.22 27.82
C ALA A 244 -45.70 -45.72 27.89
N ALA A 245 -45.26 -46.40 28.94
CA ALA A 245 -45.67 -47.76 29.26
C ALA A 245 -46.62 -47.72 30.46
N ALA A 246 -47.87 -48.14 30.24
CA ALA A 246 -48.86 -48.41 31.27
C ALA A 246 -49.64 -49.67 30.90
N VAL A 247 -49.50 -50.75 31.69
CA VAL A 247 -50.44 -51.87 31.93
C VAL A 247 -49.98 -52.50 33.26
N ALA A 248 -50.64 -52.40 34.42
CA ALA A 248 -51.98 -52.78 34.89
C ALA A 248 -52.12 -54.25 35.36
N LEU A 249 -52.38 -54.39 36.67
CA LEU A 249 -53.10 -55.45 37.43
C LEU A 249 -52.53 -56.88 37.53
N LEU A 250 -52.05 -57.22 38.73
CA LEU A 250 -52.69 -58.16 39.68
C LEU A 250 -52.30 -57.79 41.11
#